data_AF-A0A9P7UPW5-F1
#
_entry.id   AF-A0A9P7UPW5-F1
#
_cell.length_a   1.000
_cell.length_b   1.000
_cell.length_c   1.000
_cell.angle_alpha   90.00
_cell.angle_beta   90.00
_cell.angle_gamma   90.00
#
_symmetry.space_group_name_H-M   'P 1'
#
loop_
_entity.id
_entity.type
_entity.pdbx_description
1 polymer ?
#
loop_
_entity_poly.entity_id
_entity_poly.type
_entity_poly.pdbx_seq_one_letter_code
_entity_poly.pdbx_strand_id
1 'polypeptide(L)'
;MRADATAQALYDRHQSPKPLMLKNPLLREQHFGIAEGHPYARYKVPDLSIEEYYAQNIFPHPRNRNECFPGGESKEDLTKRAECAVNDILVPYVDQATREDFRVAIISHGLFIRVMVDVLIKLDTTTSAIVHEYKGLRNTGWTRMIVKVEVREDASTQFRVRVTDSNRHEHLGSLTRQQGGIGRMAYDATQKDIRSFFGGRDGGS
;
A
#
# COMPACT_ATOMS: atom_id res chain seq x y z
N MET A 1 1.44 -12.78 -4.46
CA MET A 1 1.80 -13.12 -5.85
C MET A 1 2.17 -11.90 -6.70
N ARG A 2 1.34 -10.84 -6.79
CA ARG A 2 1.61 -9.70 -7.69
C ARG A 2 2.80 -8.81 -7.29
N ALA A 3 2.90 -8.46 -5.99
CA ALA A 3 4.04 -7.71 -5.47
C ALA A 3 5.36 -8.48 -5.67
N ASP A 4 5.33 -9.80 -5.43
CA ASP A 4 6.48 -10.69 -5.61
C ASP A 4 6.98 -10.73 -7.05
N ALA A 5 6.07 -10.89 -8.03
CA ALA A 5 6.43 -10.85 -9.44
C ALA A 5 7.05 -9.49 -9.85
N THR A 6 6.55 -8.39 -9.28
CA THR A 6 7.11 -7.05 -9.53
C THR A 6 8.50 -6.92 -8.92
N ALA A 7 8.69 -7.38 -7.68
CA ALA A 7 9.99 -7.39 -7.01
C ALA A 7 11.01 -8.22 -7.80
N GLN A 8 10.64 -9.41 -8.25
CA GLN A 8 11.50 -10.26 -9.06
C GLN A 8 11.89 -9.58 -10.38
N ALA A 9 10.93 -8.97 -11.09
CA ALA A 9 11.21 -8.28 -12.35
C ALA A 9 12.17 -7.09 -12.19
N LEU A 10 12.12 -6.38 -11.06
CA LEU A 10 13.06 -5.32 -10.70
C LEU A 10 14.44 -5.90 -10.34
N TYR A 11 14.45 -6.95 -9.52
CA TYR A 11 15.66 -7.65 -9.08
C TYR A 11 16.46 -8.25 -10.24
N ASP A 12 15.76 -8.79 -11.24
CA ASP A 12 16.38 -9.39 -12.42
C ASP A 12 17.02 -8.34 -13.33
N ARG A 13 16.45 -7.13 -13.38
CA ARG A 13 16.96 -6.00 -14.17
C ARG A 13 18.01 -5.16 -13.45
N HIS A 14 18.20 -5.37 -12.15
CA HIS A 14 19.14 -4.58 -11.39
C HIS A 14 20.59 -5.02 -11.70
N GLN A 15 21.45 -4.03 -11.91
CA GLN A 15 22.88 -4.25 -12.14
C GLN A 15 23.55 -4.85 -10.90
N SER A 16 24.65 -5.57 -11.13
CA SER A 16 25.44 -6.12 -10.03
C SER A 16 26.21 -5.02 -9.28
N PRO A 17 26.43 -5.16 -7.95
CA PRO A 17 25.97 -6.26 -7.10
C PRO A 17 24.46 -6.19 -6.83
N LYS A 18 23.80 -7.35 -6.84
CA LYS A 18 22.38 -7.41 -6.51
C LYS A 18 22.16 -7.17 -5.01
N PRO A 19 21.13 -6.41 -4.61
CA PRO A 19 20.83 -6.15 -3.21
C PRO A 19 20.29 -7.42 -2.53
N LEU A 20 20.18 -7.39 -1.21
CA LEU A 20 19.43 -8.42 -0.49
C LEU A 20 17.94 -8.30 -0.83
N MET A 21 17.30 -9.41 -1.21
CA MET A 21 15.86 -9.47 -1.48
C MET A 21 15.18 -10.36 -0.43
N LEU A 22 14.31 -9.75 0.38
CA LEU A 22 13.57 -10.42 1.45
C LEU A 22 12.07 -10.39 1.17
N LYS A 23 11.39 -11.48 1.49
CA LYS A 23 9.92 -11.55 1.49
C LYS A 23 9.44 -11.48 2.93
N ASN A 24 8.45 -10.63 3.20
CA ASN A 24 7.90 -10.51 4.55
C ASN A 24 6.36 -10.39 4.49
N PRO A 25 5.61 -11.25 5.22
CA PRO A 25 4.15 -11.22 5.21
C PRO A 25 3.56 -9.92 5.78
N LEU A 26 4.31 -9.14 6.58
CA LEU A 26 3.86 -7.85 7.08
C LEU A 26 3.58 -6.85 5.95
N LEU A 27 4.21 -7.04 4.77
CA LEU A 27 4.10 -6.13 3.61
C LEU A 27 2.92 -6.45 2.67
N ARG A 28 2.04 -7.39 3.04
CA ARG A 28 0.89 -7.76 2.20
C ARG A 28 -0.20 -6.67 2.19
N GLU A 29 -1.10 -6.72 1.21
CA GLU A 29 -2.28 -5.85 1.18
C GLU A 29 -3.20 -6.09 2.40
N GLN A 30 -4.08 -5.13 2.68
CA GLN A 30 -5.21 -5.35 3.59
C GLN A 30 -5.96 -6.64 3.22
N HIS A 31 -6.22 -7.49 4.22
CA HIS A 31 -7.08 -8.66 4.05
C HIS A 31 -8.54 -8.23 4.12
N PHE A 32 -9.33 -8.52 3.10
CA PHE A 32 -10.75 -8.14 3.09
C PHE A 32 -11.69 -9.24 3.58
N GLY A 33 -11.15 -10.36 4.06
CA GLY A 33 -11.96 -11.46 4.61
C GLY A 33 -12.93 -12.00 3.58
N ILE A 34 -14.19 -12.16 3.96
CA ILE A 34 -15.24 -12.66 3.06
C ILE A 34 -15.51 -11.75 1.83
N ALA A 35 -15.03 -10.51 1.83
CA ALA A 35 -15.22 -9.59 0.71
C ALA A 35 -14.18 -9.74 -0.41
N GLU A 36 -13.16 -10.59 -0.23
CA GLU A 36 -12.13 -10.81 -1.26
C GLU A 36 -12.75 -11.30 -2.58
N GLY A 37 -12.33 -10.70 -3.70
CA GLY A 37 -12.82 -11.04 -5.04
C GLY A 37 -14.21 -10.50 -5.39
N HIS A 38 -14.97 -9.98 -4.42
CA HIS A 38 -16.30 -9.43 -4.64
C HIS A 38 -16.29 -7.91 -4.92
N PRO A 39 -17.29 -7.37 -5.63
CA PRO A 39 -17.41 -5.94 -5.84
C PRO A 39 -17.73 -5.20 -4.52
N TYR A 40 -17.14 -4.02 -4.34
CA TYR A 40 -17.53 -3.12 -3.25
C TYR A 40 -18.74 -2.29 -3.66
N ALA A 41 -19.69 -2.15 -2.73
CA ALA A 41 -20.74 -1.15 -2.84
C ALA A 41 -20.23 0.16 -2.22
N ARG A 42 -20.15 1.20 -3.07
CA ARG A 42 -19.72 2.54 -2.66
C ARG A 42 -20.73 3.23 -1.75
N TYR A 43 -22.01 2.86 -1.89
CA TYR A 43 -23.12 3.38 -1.10
C TYR A 43 -24.01 2.23 -0.66
N LYS A 44 -24.57 2.34 0.54
CA LYS A 44 -25.70 1.51 0.94
C LYS A 44 -26.95 2.05 0.25
N VAL A 45 -27.69 1.20 -0.45
CA VAL A 45 -29.11 1.42 -0.68
C VAL A 45 -29.78 1.52 0.70
N PRO A 46 -30.59 2.56 0.96
CA PRO A 46 -31.39 2.62 2.18
C PRO A 46 -32.21 1.32 2.32
N ASP A 47 -32.40 0.85 3.56
CA ASP A 47 -33.32 -0.23 3.93
C ASP A 47 -32.83 -1.69 3.85
N LEU A 48 -31.53 -1.95 3.65
CA LEU A 48 -30.95 -3.30 3.80
C LEU A 48 -30.03 -3.39 5.03
N SER A 49 -30.22 -4.45 5.82
CA SER A 49 -29.31 -4.88 6.89
C SER A 49 -27.96 -5.33 6.34
N ILE A 50 -26.92 -5.38 7.17
CA ILE A 50 -25.58 -5.79 6.72
C ILE A 50 -25.55 -7.27 6.33
N GLU A 51 -26.38 -8.09 6.98
CA GLU A 51 -26.56 -9.51 6.71
C GLU A 51 -27.15 -9.73 5.31
N GLU A 52 -28.16 -8.95 4.93
CA GLU A 52 -28.77 -9.01 3.59
C GLU A 52 -27.81 -8.58 2.49
N TYR A 53 -26.92 -7.61 2.77
CA TYR A 53 -25.84 -7.24 1.84
C TYR A 53 -24.89 -8.42 1.59
N TYR A 54 -24.41 -9.06 2.67
CA TYR A 54 -23.48 -10.18 2.55
C TYR A 54 -24.12 -11.40 1.89
N ALA A 55 -25.41 -11.67 2.16
CA ALA A 55 -26.17 -12.73 1.48
C ALA A 55 -26.23 -12.52 -0.04
N GLN A 56 -26.18 -11.26 -0.50
CA GLN A 56 -26.16 -10.90 -1.92
C GLN A 56 -24.74 -10.76 -2.51
N ASN A 57 -23.69 -11.11 -1.75
CA ASN A 57 -22.28 -10.87 -2.09
C ASN A 57 -21.95 -9.40 -2.40
N ILE A 58 -22.66 -8.49 -1.74
CA ILE A 58 -22.44 -7.06 -1.81
C ILE A 58 -21.74 -6.64 -0.52
N PHE A 59 -20.62 -5.95 -0.63
CA PHE A 59 -19.80 -5.57 0.50
C PHE A 59 -19.72 -4.04 0.61
N PRO A 60 -20.57 -3.41 1.45
CA PRO A 60 -20.53 -1.97 1.67
C PRO A 60 -19.20 -1.55 2.29
N HIS A 61 -18.66 -0.42 1.85
CA HIS A 61 -17.40 0.08 2.40
C HIS A 61 -17.51 0.32 3.92
N PRO A 62 -16.53 -0.12 4.74
CA PRO A 62 -16.49 0.18 6.18
C PRO A 62 -16.57 1.68 6.46
N ARG A 63 -17.36 2.07 7.47
CA ARG A 63 -17.68 3.48 7.77
C ARG A 63 -16.58 4.20 8.53
N ASN A 64 -15.80 3.45 9.30
CA ASN A 64 -14.71 3.99 10.11
C ASN A 64 -13.47 3.10 10.02
N ARG A 65 -12.40 3.48 10.72
CA ARG A 65 -11.11 2.80 10.65
C ARG A 65 -11.07 1.45 11.37
N ASN A 66 -12.02 1.21 12.28
CA ASN A 66 -12.06 0.02 13.13
C ASN A 66 -13.01 -1.06 12.57
N GLU A 67 -13.96 -0.67 11.71
CA GLU A 67 -14.82 -1.62 11.01
C GLU A 67 -14.02 -2.43 9.99
N CYS A 68 -14.32 -3.73 9.89
CA CYS A 68 -13.80 -4.65 8.90
C CYS A 68 -14.89 -5.64 8.48
N PHE A 69 -14.67 -6.30 7.34
CA PHE A 69 -15.50 -7.45 6.95
C PHE A 69 -15.15 -8.66 7.82
N PRO A 70 -16.09 -9.61 8.02
CA PRO A 70 -15.80 -10.85 8.72
C PRO A 70 -14.53 -11.54 8.18
N GLY A 71 -13.59 -11.84 9.09
CA GLY A 71 -12.29 -12.43 8.76
C GLY A 71 -11.29 -11.47 8.10
N GLY A 72 -11.63 -10.19 7.94
CA GLY A 72 -10.78 -9.15 7.35
C GLY A 72 -9.97 -8.37 8.38
N GLU A 73 -9.12 -7.49 7.88
CA GLU A 73 -8.40 -6.47 8.65
C GLU A 73 -9.16 -5.14 8.57
N SER A 74 -9.21 -4.42 9.68
CA SER A 74 -9.61 -3.01 9.68
C SER A 74 -8.47 -2.12 9.17
N LYS A 75 -8.75 -0.83 8.95
CA LYS A 75 -7.67 0.13 8.63
C LYS A 75 -6.73 0.32 9.82
N GLU A 76 -7.22 0.11 11.03
CA GLU A 76 -6.42 0.18 12.24
C GLU A 76 -5.50 -1.03 12.40
N ASP A 77 -5.98 -2.23 12.08
CA ASP A 77 -5.12 -3.43 12.03
C ASP A 77 -4.03 -3.29 10.95
N LEU A 78 -4.40 -2.73 9.80
CA LEU A 78 -3.45 -2.40 8.74
C LEU A 78 -2.37 -1.40 9.21
N THR A 79 -2.76 -0.40 10.00
CA THR A 79 -1.83 0.58 10.60
C THR A 79 -0.90 -0.07 11.61
N LYS A 80 -1.41 -0.86 12.56
CA LYS A 80 -0.58 -1.61 13.50
C LYS A 80 0.40 -2.54 12.79
N ARG A 81 -0.04 -3.22 11.73
CA ARG A 81 0.83 -4.09 10.93
C ARG A 81 1.92 -3.29 10.20
N ALA A 82 1.61 -2.09 9.71
CA ALA A 82 2.62 -1.22 9.12
C ALA A 82 3.62 -0.71 10.16
N GLU A 83 3.19 -0.41 11.39
CA GLU A 83 4.08 -0.08 12.51
C GLU A 83 5.02 -1.24 12.85
N CYS A 84 4.51 -2.48 12.92
CA CYS A 84 5.35 -3.67 13.05
C CYS A 84 6.34 -3.80 11.88
N ALA A 85 5.89 -3.58 10.63
CA ALA A 85 6.78 -3.65 9.48
C ALA A 85 7.91 -2.61 9.54
N VAL A 86 7.62 -1.40 10.02
CA VAL A 86 8.64 -0.35 10.21
C VAL A 86 9.65 -0.79 11.27
N ASN A 87 9.18 -1.24 12.43
CA ASN A 87 10.05 -1.64 13.54
C ASN A 87 10.87 -2.89 13.23
N ASP A 88 10.28 -3.89 12.57
CA ASP A 88 10.93 -5.19 12.35
C ASP A 88 11.82 -5.19 11.10
N ILE A 89 11.50 -4.36 10.10
CA ILE A 89 12.20 -4.33 8.82
C ILE A 89 13.07 -3.10 8.69
N LEU A 90 12.56 -1.90 8.94
CA LEU A 90 13.27 -0.66 8.60
C LEU A 90 14.21 -0.17 9.70
N VAL A 91 13.76 -0.20 10.96
CA VAL A 91 14.56 0.28 12.11
C VAL A 91 15.91 -0.44 12.23
N PRO A 92 16.03 -1.78 12.05
CA PRO A 92 17.32 -2.45 12.14
C PRO A 92 18.35 -1.96 11.11
N TYR A 93 17.91 -1.47 9.95
CA TYR A 93 18.81 -0.85 8.97
C TYR A 93 19.11 0.59 9.33
N VAL A 94 18.15 1.35 9.88
CA VAL A 94 18.37 2.71 10.38
C VAL A 94 19.51 2.77 11.40
N ASP A 95 19.54 1.83 12.34
CA ASP A 95 20.62 1.79 13.34
C ASP A 95 22.00 1.57 12.69
N GLN A 96 22.02 0.86 11.55
CA GLN A 96 23.21 0.65 10.72
C GLN A 96 23.55 1.84 9.81
N ALA A 97 22.56 2.68 9.42
CA ALA A 97 22.75 3.90 8.61
C ALA A 97 23.60 4.97 9.27
N THR A 98 23.78 4.89 10.59
CA THR A 98 24.61 5.85 11.33
C THR A 98 26.05 5.91 10.83
N ARG A 99 26.44 5.00 9.92
CA ARG A 99 27.75 4.91 9.28
C ARG A 99 27.74 5.29 7.79
N GLU A 100 26.72 4.93 7.01
CA GLU A 100 26.62 5.19 5.57
C GLU A 100 25.16 5.31 5.08
N ASP A 101 24.93 6.11 4.02
CA ASP A 101 23.63 6.20 3.34
C ASP A 101 23.24 4.87 2.69
N PHE A 102 22.06 4.33 3.02
CA PHE A 102 21.50 3.16 2.36
C PHE A 102 20.15 3.43 1.69
N ARG A 103 19.75 2.55 0.76
CA ARG A 103 18.45 2.63 0.07
C ARG A 103 17.70 1.32 0.20
N VAL A 104 16.47 1.40 0.70
CA VAL A 104 15.55 0.25 0.75
C VAL A 104 14.43 0.48 -0.24
N ALA A 105 14.14 -0.55 -1.05
CA ALA A 105 12.95 -0.60 -1.88
C ALA A 105 11.92 -1.54 -1.25
N ILE A 106 10.74 -1.02 -0.92
CA ILE A 106 9.59 -1.82 -0.47
C ILE A 106 8.64 -1.98 -1.65
N ILE A 107 8.39 -3.22 -2.05
CA ILE A 107 7.40 -3.55 -3.08
C ILE A 107 6.18 -4.14 -2.38
N SER A 108 5.04 -3.45 -2.50
CA SER A 108 3.81 -3.80 -1.79
C SER A 108 2.57 -3.38 -2.60
N HIS A 109 1.48 -3.02 -1.92
CA HIS A 109 0.15 -2.83 -2.47
C HIS A 109 -0.41 -1.45 -2.12
N GLY A 110 -1.49 -1.04 -2.80
CA GLY A 110 -1.94 0.35 -2.77
C GLY A 110 -2.32 0.84 -1.38
N LEU A 111 -3.14 0.09 -0.62
CA LEU A 111 -3.56 0.53 0.72
C LEU A 111 -2.43 0.40 1.72
N PHE A 112 -1.68 -0.72 1.68
CA PHE A 112 -0.53 -0.89 2.57
C PHE A 112 0.54 0.19 2.36
N ILE A 113 0.91 0.54 1.12
CA ILE A 113 1.90 1.60 0.85
C ILE A 113 1.42 2.94 1.40
N ARG A 114 0.14 3.28 1.21
CA ARG A 114 -0.44 4.50 1.78
C ARG A 114 -0.27 4.54 3.29
N VAL A 115 -0.65 3.46 3.98
CA VAL A 115 -0.55 3.38 5.44
C VAL A 115 0.92 3.41 5.89
N MET A 116 1.82 2.76 5.16
CA MET A 116 3.26 2.76 5.45
C MET A 116 3.85 4.17 5.36
N VAL A 117 3.47 4.95 4.35
CA VAL A 117 3.84 6.38 4.24
C VAL A 117 3.31 7.17 5.43
N ASP A 118 2.04 6.98 5.81
CA ASP A 118 1.44 7.66 6.96
C ASP A 118 2.19 7.33 8.27
N VAL A 119 2.54 6.06 8.50
CA VAL A 119 3.29 5.62 9.68
C VAL A 119 4.70 6.22 9.70
N LEU A 120 5.42 6.20 8.57
CA LEU A 120 6.76 6.79 8.49
C LEU A 120 6.75 8.29 8.75
N ILE A 121 5.76 9.04 8.22
CA ILE A 121 5.64 10.49 8.50
C ILE A 121 5.44 10.75 9.99
N LYS A 122 4.63 9.91 10.67
CA LYS A 122 4.38 10.04 12.12
C LYS A 122 5.61 9.78 12.99
N LEU A 123 6.66 9.15 12.47
CA LEU A 123 7.93 9.03 13.19
C LEU A 123 8.60 10.40 13.40
N ASP A 124 8.35 11.37 12.51
CA ASP A 124 8.85 12.73 12.65
C ASP A 124 7.92 13.55 13.55
N THR A 125 8.26 13.62 14.84
CA THR A 125 7.53 14.39 15.85
C THR A 125 7.69 15.90 15.72
N THR A 126 8.57 16.39 14.85
CA THR A 126 8.83 17.83 14.65
C THR A 126 8.04 18.43 13.50
N THR A 127 7.60 17.60 12.56
CA THR A 127 6.74 18.06 11.47
C THR A 127 5.35 18.35 12.05
N SER A 128 4.97 19.63 12.13
CA SER A 128 3.56 20.02 12.30
C SER A 128 2.81 19.49 11.07
N ALA A 129 2.08 18.40 11.27
CA ALA A 129 1.58 17.53 10.23
C ALA A 129 0.80 18.28 9.13
N ILE A 130 1.47 18.67 8.05
CA ILE A 130 0.81 18.76 6.76
C ILE A 130 0.62 17.32 6.32
N VAL A 131 -0.53 16.75 6.73
CA VAL A 131 -1.02 15.49 6.19
C VAL A 131 -1.33 15.75 4.72
N HIS A 132 -0.32 15.63 3.87
CA HIS A 132 -0.58 15.51 2.45
C HIS A 132 -1.48 14.28 2.28
N GLU A 133 -2.66 14.46 1.70
CA GLU A 133 -3.50 13.33 1.30
C GLU A 133 -2.78 12.58 0.17
N TYR A 134 -1.93 11.62 0.53
CA TYR A 134 -1.35 10.67 -0.41
C TYR A 134 -2.48 9.73 -0.90
N LYS A 135 -3.24 10.22 -1.89
CA LYS A 135 -4.39 9.53 -2.47
C LYS A 135 -3.97 8.78 -3.73
N GLY A 136 -4.04 7.45 -3.64
CA GLY A 136 -3.96 6.55 -4.78
C GLY A 136 -2.56 6.41 -5.34
N LEU A 137 -2.15 5.16 -5.55
CA LEU A 137 -0.97 4.81 -6.33
C LEU A 137 -1.43 4.15 -7.62
N ARG A 138 -0.85 4.55 -8.75
CA ARG A 138 -0.98 3.77 -9.98
C ARG A 138 -0.29 2.43 -9.77
N ASN A 139 -0.75 1.39 -10.46
CA ASN A 139 0.02 0.15 -10.55
C ASN A 139 1.44 0.49 -11.00
N THR A 140 2.44 -0.04 -10.27
CA THR A 140 3.88 0.26 -10.41
C THR A 140 4.29 1.72 -10.24
N GLY A 141 3.39 2.61 -9.82
CA GLY A 141 3.75 3.93 -9.31
C GLY A 141 4.56 3.79 -8.02
N TRP A 142 5.56 4.64 -7.84
CA TRP A 142 6.44 4.61 -6.67
C TRP A 142 6.45 5.93 -5.91
N THR A 143 6.72 5.84 -4.61
CA THR A 143 6.88 6.97 -3.69
C THR A 143 8.27 6.88 -3.08
N ARG A 144 8.96 8.00 -2.94
CA ARG A 144 10.28 8.08 -2.28
C ARG A 144 10.19 8.96 -1.05
N MET A 145 10.78 8.45 0.02
CA MET A 145 10.91 9.13 1.30
C MET A 145 12.38 9.14 1.68
N ILE A 146 12.81 10.25 2.26
CA ILE A 146 14.12 10.38 2.90
C ILE A 146 13.88 10.40 4.41
N VAL A 147 14.51 9.45 5.10
CA VAL A 147 14.49 9.33 6.55
C VAL A 147 15.89 9.67 7.05
N LYS A 148 16.01 10.73 7.85
CA LYS A 148 17.23 11.03 8.59
C LYS A 148 17.01 10.68 10.05
N VAL A 149 18.06 10.20 10.68
CA VAL A 149 18.01 9.72 12.06
C VAL A 149 19.10 10.43 12.85
N GLU A 150 18.66 11.12 13.89
CA GLU A 150 19.49 11.92 14.78
C GLU A 150 19.40 11.31 16.18
N VAL A 151 20.54 10.88 16.73
CA VAL A 151 20.61 10.43 18.13
C VAL A 151 20.76 11.67 19.01
N ARG A 152 19.83 11.85 19.94
CA ARG A 152 19.82 12.97 20.88
C ARG A 152 20.74 12.68 22.07
N GLU A 153 21.06 13.74 22.82
CA GLU A 153 21.91 13.67 24.01
C GLU A 153 21.35 12.72 25.11
N ASP A 154 20.02 12.56 25.16
CA ASP A 154 19.32 11.65 26.07
C ASP A 154 19.28 10.19 25.56
N ALA A 155 20.08 9.87 24.54
CA ALA A 155 20.09 8.60 23.81
C ALA A 155 18.76 8.23 23.13
N SER A 156 17.79 9.15 23.06
CA SER A 156 16.58 8.95 22.25
C SER A 156 16.88 9.19 20.77
N THR A 157 16.11 8.52 19.91
CA THR A 157 16.24 8.65 18.46
C THR A 157 15.18 9.59 17.92
N GLN A 158 15.61 10.61 17.18
CA GLN A 158 14.74 11.52 16.45
C GLN A 158 14.77 11.21 14.96
N PHE A 159 13.59 10.98 14.39
CA PHE A 159 13.44 10.82 12.95
C PHE A 159 13.06 12.16 12.30
N ARG A 160 13.63 12.43 11.13
CA ARG A 160 13.21 13.51 10.23
C ARG A 160 12.83 12.89 8.91
N VAL A 161 11.56 13.03 8.54
CA VAL A 161 11.00 12.28 7.42
C VAL A 161 10.45 13.25 6.38
N ARG A 162 10.91 13.09 5.14
CA ARG A 162 10.49 13.92 4.02
C ARG A 162 10.08 13.06 2.83
N VAL A 163 8.85 13.25 2.36
CA VAL A 163 8.43 12.69 1.06
C VAL A 163 9.00 13.57 -0.05
N THR A 164 9.85 13.01 -0.90
CA THR A 164 10.44 13.75 -2.03
C THR A 164 9.67 13.54 -3.33
N ASP A 165 9.04 12.38 -3.45
CA ASP A 165 8.35 11.96 -4.66
C ASP A 165 7.12 11.16 -4.27
N SER A 166 5.99 11.43 -4.92
CA SER A 166 4.73 10.74 -4.67
C SER A 166 4.14 10.23 -5.97
N ASN A 167 3.78 8.95 -6.00
CA ASN A 167 3.12 8.29 -7.13
C ASN A 167 3.79 8.58 -8.49
N ARG A 168 5.12 8.53 -8.54
CA ARG A 168 5.91 8.70 -9.77
C ARG A 168 5.63 7.54 -10.71
N HIS A 169 5.24 7.88 -11.93
CA HIS A 169 4.79 6.91 -12.93
C HIS A 169 5.16 7.32 -14.36
N GLU A 170 6.18 8.17 -14.51
CA GLU A 170 6.62 8.66 -15.82
C GLU A 170 7.13 7.52 -16.70
N HIS A 171 7.69 6.47 -16.09
CA HIS A 171 8.11 5.23 -16.77
C HIS A 171 6.94 4.49 -17.45
N LEU A 172 5.69 4.84 -17.14
CA LEU A 172 4.50 4.31 -17.80
C LEU A 172 4.04 5.18 -18.99
N GLY A 173 4.57 6.39 -19.15
CA GLY A 173 4.13 7.34 -20.17
C GLY A 173 4.50 6.93 -21.60
N SER A 174 5.64 6.27 -21.77
CA SER A 174 6.08 5.72 -23.06
C SER A 174 5.52 4.34 -23.37
N LEU A 175 4.85 3.70 -22.41
CA LEU A 175 4.19 2.43 -22.64
C LEU A 175 2.87 2.70 -23.36
N THR A 176 2.84 2.46 -24.67
CA THR A 176 1.57 2.32 -25.37
C THR A 176 0.81 1.21 -24.65
N ARG A 177 -0.36 1.53 -24.07
CA ARG A 177 -1.26 0.49 -23.59
C ARG A 177 -1.56 -0.40 -24.79
N GLN A 178 -0.94 -1.57 -24.86
CA GLN A 178 -1.39 -2.58 -25.81
C GLN A 178 -2.88 -2.77 -25.53
N GLN A 179 -3.73 -2.60 -26.56
CA GLN A 179 -5.11 -3.06 -26.49
C GLN A 179 -5.04 -4.58 -26.27
N GLY A 180 -5.04 -4.99 -25.00
CA GLY A 180 -4.65 -6.32 -24.57
C GLY A 180 -3.34 -6.29 -23.78
N GLY A 181 -3.38 -5.75 -22.56
CA GLY A 181 -2.27 -5.77 -21.62
C GLY A 181 -1.83 -7.18 -21.23
N ILE A 182 -1.19 -7.34 -20.08
CA ILE A 182 -0.60 -8.58 -19.52
C ILE A 182 -1.62 -9.75 -19.34
N GLY A 183 -2.85 -9.63 -19.88
CA GLY A 183 -3.87 -10.69 -20.03
C GLY A 183 -3.53 -11.80 -21.04
N ARG A 184 -2.25 -12.11 -21.26
CA ARG A 184 -1.82 -13.37 -21.92
C ARG A 184 -0.98 -14.27 -21.01
N MET A 185 -0.96 -14.02 -19.71
CA MET A 185 -0.94 -15.13 -18.75
C MET A 185 -2.37 -15.65 -18.63
N ALA A 186 -2.52 -16.97 -18.45
CA ALA A 186 -3.83 -17.62 -18.36
C ALA A 186 -4.77 -16.79 -17.46
N TYR A 187 -5.90 -16.40 -18.04
CA TYR A 187 -7.00 -15.65 -17.41
C TYR A 187 -7.07 -15.85 -15.89
N ASP A 188 -6.62 -14.84 -15.13
CA ASP A 188 -6.87 -14.75 -13.69
C ASP A 188 -8.18 -13.98 -13.51
N ALA A 189 -9.27 -14.72 -13.26
CA ALA A 189 -10.61 -14.18 -13.05
C ALA A 189 -10.69 -13.13 -11.91
N THR A 190 -9.66 -13.01 -11.08
CA THR A 190 -9.58 -12.02 -9.99
C THR A 190 -9.03 -10.66 -10.44
N GLN A 191 -8.59 -10.51 -11.70
CA GLN A 191 -8.04 -9.26 -12.21
C GLN A 191 -9.13 -8.24 -12.57
N LYS A 192 -9.57 -7.46 -11.57
CA LYS A 192 -10.46 -6.31 -11.73
C LYS A 192 -9.66 -5.00 -11.81
N ASP A 193 -10.04 -4.08 -12.73
CA ASP A 193 -9.50 -2.71 -12.79
C ASP A 193 -9.80 -2.01 -11.45
N ILE A 194 -8.90 -1.17 -10.94
CA ILE A 194 -9.19 -0.35 -9.76
C ILE A 194 -10.45 0.49 -9.96
N ARG A 195 -10.73 0.90 -11.21
CA ARG A 195 -11.99 1.57 -11.58
C ARG A 195 -13.23 0.66 -11.49
N SER A 196 -13.10 -0.65 -11.59
CA SER A 196 -14.20 -1.57 -11.28
C SER A 196 -14.46 -1.76 -9.78
N PHE A 197 -13.54 -1.31 -8.91
CA PHE A 197 -13.79 -1.22 -7.46
C PHE A 197 -14.41 0.11 -7.03
N PHE A 198 -14.33 1.17 -7.85
CA PHE A 198 -14.84 2.52 -7.51
C PHE A 198 -15.87 3.10 -8.50
N GLY A 199 -16.11 2.42 -9.62
CA GLY A 199 -17.01 2.84 -10.69
C GLY A 199 -18.44 2.40 -10.42
N GLY A 200 -19.15 3.13 -9.56
CA GLY A 200 -20.60 3.14 -9.60
C GLY A 200 -21.03 3.63 -10.98
N ARG A 201 -21.73 2.78 -11.74
CA ARG A 201 -22.40 3.20 -12.96
C ARG A 201 -23.68 3.90 -12.51
N ASP A 202 -23.68 5.23 -12.59
CA ASP A 202 -24.89 6.03 -12.48
C ASP A 202 -25.84 5.59 -13.59
N GLY A 203 -26.90 4.89 -13.20
CA GLY A 203 -28.06 4.65 -14.05
C GLY A 203 -28.91 5.90 -14.04
N GLY A 204 -28.76 6.73 -15.06
CA GLY A 204 -29.64 7.85 -15.37
C GLY A 204 -30.26 7.66 -16.75
N SER A 205 -31.54 7.28 -16.73
CA SER A 205 -32.61 7.49 -17.73
C SER A 205 -32.34 7.13 -19.20
#